data_AF-A0A6A4GLR9-F1
#
_entry.id   AF-A0A6A4GLR9-F1
#
_cell.length_a   1.000
_cell.length_b   1.000
_cell.length_c   1.000
_cell.angle_alpha   90.00
_cell.angle_beta   90.00
_cell.angle_gamma   90.00
#
_symmetry.space_group_name_H-M   'P 1'
#
loop_
_entity.id
_entity.type
_entity.pdbx_description
1 polymer ?
#
loop_
_entity_poly.entity_id
_entity_poly.type
_entity_poly.pdbx_seq_one_letter_code
_entity_poly.pdbx_strand_id
1 'polypeptide(L)' 'ALKSWWPRPQAWKLSGLNTGYWSSDAEQWYQRHLEKIRSGEATIMTNNEWRPAIKFNKEAA' A
#
# COMPACT_ATOMS: atom_id res chain seq x y z
N ALA A 1 -15.29 -0.18 11.24
CA ALA A 1 -14.85 -0.35 9.84
C ALA A 1 -13.88 -1.53 9.74
N LEU A 2 -13.93 -2.32 8.67
CA LEU A 2 -13.04 -3.48 8.49
C LEU A 2 -11.59 -3.00 8.27
N LYS A 3 -10.68 -3.44 9.14
CA LYS A 3 -9.23 -3.16 9.08
C LYS A 3 -8.50 -4.33 8.44
N SER A 4 -7.45 -4.05 7.68
CA SER A 4 -6.65 -5.09 7.02
C SER A 4 -5.20 -4.62 6.89
N TRP A 5 -4.27 -5.59 6.92
CA TRP A 5 -2.83 -5.36 6.71
C TRP A 5 -2.47 -5.01 5.27
N TRP A 6 -3.39 -5.25 4.34
CA TRP A 6 -3.23 -5.01 2.92
C TRP A 6 -4.38 -4.15 2.39
N PRO A 7 -4.10 -3.32 1.37
CA PRO A 7 -5.12 -2.50 0.74
C PRO A 7 -6.17 -3.39 0.05
N ARG A 8 -7.43 -2.97 0.14
CA ARG A 8 -8.52 -3.61 -0.62
C ARG A 8 -8.37 -3.29 -2.11
N PRO A 9 -8.93 -4.12 -3.01
CA PRO A 9 -8.89 -3.86 -4.46
C PRO A 9 -9.39 -2.47 -4.87
N GLN A 10 -10.41 -1.94 -4.18
CA GLN A 10 -10.93 -0.59 -4.43
C GLN A 10 -9.90 0.52 -4.13
N ALA A 11 -9.09 0.34 -3.09
CA ALA A 11 -8.03 1.29 -2.76
C ALA A 11 -6.87 1.11 -3.75
N TRP A 12 -6.44 -0.13 -4.01
CA TRP A 12 -5.36 -0.45 -4.95
C TRP A 12 -5.59 0.13 -6.36
N LYS A 13 -6.83 0.07 -6.87
CA LYS A 13 -7.20 0.65 -8.16
C LYS A 13 -6.89 2.14 -8.29
N LEU A 14 -6.83 2.88 -7.17
CA LEU A 14 -6.57 4.32 -7.12
C LEU A 14 -5.09 4.66 -6.84
N SER A 15 -4.23 3.67 -6.59
CA SER A 15 -2.85 3.84 -6.10
C SER A 15 -1.82 4.26 -7.15
N GLY A 16 -2.19 4.37 -8.42
CA GLY A 16 -1.23 4.55 -9.52
C GLY A 16 -0.36 3.30 -9.83
N LEU A 17 -0.21 2.38 -8.87
CA LEU A 17 0.47 1.07 -9.05
C LEU A 17 -0.40 0.05 -9.80
N ASN A 18 -1.69 0.36 -10.01
CA ASN A 18 -2.60 -0.49 -10.77
C ASN A 18 -2.44 -0.27 -12.29
N THR A 19 -1.36 -0.83 -12.87
CA THR A 19 -1.04 -0.75 -14.31
C THR A 19 -1.63 -1.90 -15.14
N GLY A 20 -2.41 -2.78 -14.53
CA GLY A 20 -3.00 -3.97 -15.17
C GLY A 20 -2.13 -5.23 -15.09
N TYR A 21 -0.89 -5.11 -14.61
CA TYR A 21 0.01 -6.22 -14.30
C TYR A 21 0.82 -5.89 -13.04
N TRP A 22 1.54 -6.88 -12.50
CA TRP A 22 2.45 -6.67 -11.38
C TRP A 22 3.75 -6.03 -11.88
N SER A 23 3.86 -4.70 -11.74
CA SER A 23 5.05 -3.95 -12.14
C SER A 23 6.15 -4.03 -11.08
N SER A 24 7.38 -3.67 -11.45
CA SER A 24 8.50 -3.55 -10.51
C SER A 24 8.23 -2.55 -9.38
N ASP A 25 7.46 -1.50 -9.64
CA ASP A 25 7.03 -0.54 -8.60
C ASP A 25 6.04 -1.17 -7.61
N ALA A 26 5.13 -2.02 -8.09
CA ALA A 26 4.21 -2.75 -7.23
C ALA A 26 4.96 -3.73 -6.30
N GLU A 27 5.96 -4.44 -6.84
CA GLU A 27 6.86 -5.29 -6.04
C GLU A 27 7.63 -4.48 -5.00
N GLN A 28 8.27 -3.36 -5.41
CA GLN A 28 9.00 -2.51 -4.47
C GLN A 28 8.11 -2.00 -3.33
N TRP A 29 6.90 -1.53 -3.65
CA TRP A 29 5.94 -1.11 -2.64
C TRP A 29 5.57 -2.26 -1.69
N TYR A 30 5.32 -3.45 -2.23
CA TYR A 30 4.95 -4.63 -1.45
C TYR A 30 6.07 -5.03 -0.48
N GLN A 31 7.31 -5.12 -0.94
CA GLN A 31 8.46 -5.46 -0.11
C GLN A 31 8.67 -4.43 0.99
N ARG A 32 8.67 -3.12 0.67
CA ARG A 32 8.80 -2.05 1.67
C ARG A 32 7.69 -2.09 2.72
N HIS A 33 6.45 -2.34 2.30
CA HIS A 33 5.33 -2.45 3.22
C HIS A 33 5.43 -3.71 4.10
N LEU A 34 5.87 -4.83 3.53
CA LEU A 34 6.11 -6.07 4.26
C LEU A 34 7.21 -5.90 5.32
N GLU A 35 8.27 -5.17 5.00
CA GLU A 35 9.32 -4.80 5.96
C GLU A 35 8.75 -3.96 7.10
N LYS A 36 7.96 -2.92 6.80
CA LYS A 36 7.28 -2.09 7.83
C LYS A 36 6.38 -2.93 8.74
N ILE A 37 5.68 -3.94 8.21
CA ILE A 37 4.89 -4.89 9.03
C ILE A 37 5.81 -5.69 9.95
N ARG A 38 6.91 -6.22 9.43
CA ARG A 38 7.87 -7.03 10.21
C ARG A 38 8.59 -6.23 11.29
N SER A 39 8.90 -4.97 11.03
CA SER A 39 9.50 -4.04 12.00
C SER A 39 8.51 -3.55 13.06
N GLY A 40 7.20 -3.85 12.92
CA GLY A 40 6.17 -3.39 13.83
C GLY A 40 5.78 -1.91 13.65
N GLU A 41 6.27 -1.26 12.58
CA GLU A 41 6.00 0.14 12.27
C GLU A 41 4.67 0.32 11.52
N ALA A 42 4.19 -0.72 10.83
CA ALA A 42 2.93 -0.67 10.10
C ALA A 42 1.72 -0.91 11.02
N THR A 43 0.66 -0.14 10.79
CA THR A 43 -0.61 -0.27 11.51
C THR A 43 -1.68 -0.89 10.61
N ILE A 44 -2.63 -1.61 11.21
CA ILE A 44 -3.79 -2.15 10.50
C ILE A 44 -4.73 -1.00 10.09
N MET A 45 -4.86 -0.76 8.79
CA MET A 45 -5.59 0.39 8.25
C MET A 45 -6.99 0.00 7.73
N THR A 46 -7.92 0.94 7.80
CA THR A 46 -9.22 0.87 7.11
C THR A 46 -9.11 1.31 5.64
N ASN A 47 -10.13 1.06 4.82
CA ASN A 47 -10.12 1.42 3.40
C ASN A 47 -9.85 2.92 3.16
N ASN A 48 -10.41 3.80 4.00
CA ASN A 48 -10.21 5.25 3.88
C ASN A 48 -8.79 5.67 4.24
N GLU A 49 -8.11 4.96 5.14
CA GLU A 49 -6.71 5.19 5.51
C GLU A 49 -5.75 4.63 4.45
N TRP A 50 -6.12 3.52 3.81
CA TRP A 50 -5.35 2.95 2.70
C TRP A 50 -5.27 3.88 1.49
N ARG A 51 -6.36 4.58 1.17
CA ARG A 51 -6.44 5.48 0.01
C ARG A 51 -5.29 6.50 -0.06
N PRO A 52 -5.00 7.31 0.98
CA PRO A 52 -3.85 8.21 0.97
C PRO A 52 -2.51 7.45 1.10
N ALA A 53 -2.45 6.37 1.87
CA ALA A 53 -1.21 5.62 2.13
C ALA A 53 -0.58 5.00 0.88
N ILE A 54 -1.41 4.60 -0.08
CA ILE A 54 -0.96 4.01 -1.36
C ILE A 54 -0.95 5.02 -2.51
N LYS A 55 -1.48 6.23 -2.32
CA LYS A 55 -1.73 7.14 -3.45
C LYS A 55 -0.45 7.65 -4.08
N PHE A 56 0.57 7.95 -3.28
CA PHE A 56 1.88 8.42 -3.75
C PHE A 56 2.82 8.39 -2.54
N ASN A 57 3.62 7.33 -2.42
CA ASN A 57 4.74 7.34 -1.49
C ASN A 57 5.87 8.12 -2.15
N LYS A 58 5.77 9.46 -2.13
CA LYS A 58 6.92 10.33 -2.36
C LYS A 58 7.75 10.29 -1.08
N GLU A 59 8.35 9.13 -0.77
CA GLU A 59 9.47 9.10 0.16
C GLU A 59 10.57 9.92 -0.53
N ALA A 60 10.79 11.11 0.01
CA ALA A 60 11.71 12.10 -0.49
C ALA A 60 13.10 11.48 -0.69
N ALA A 61 13.67 11.71 -1.87
CA ALA A 61 15.10 11.55 -2.11
C ALA A 61 15.90 12.51 -1.22
#